data_AF-A0A3A0USM5-F1
#
_entry.id   AF-A0A3A0USM5-F1
#
_cell.length_a   1.000
_cell.length_b   1.000
_cell.length_c   1.000
_cell.angle_alpha   90.00
_cell.angle_beta   90.00
_cell.angle_gamma   90.00
#
_symmetry.space_group_name_H-M   'P 1'
#
loop_
_entity.id
_entity.type
_entity.pdbx_description
1 polymer ?
#
loop_
_entity_poly.entity_id
_entity_poly.type
_entity_poly.pdbx_seq_one_letter_code
_entity_poly.pdbx_strand_id
1 'polypeptide(L)'
;MNLLIGIIFLGIVLCLFTLFTSKAPNGSKAMGALANAAIASFLVEAFHKYVGGDLIGLPFLGQLGEAAGGLGGVAAAGLVALAMGVSPVYAFVIAVSCGNL
;
A
#
# COMPACT_ATOMS: atom_id res chain seq x y z
N MET A 1 -7.76 -24.14 11.37
CA MET A 1 -8.79 -23.09 11.57
C MET A 1 -8.34 -21.74 11.00
N ASN A 2 -7.15 -21.24 11.35
CA ASN A 2 -6.63 -19.95 10.86
C ASN A 2 -6.48 -19.84 9.33
N LEU A 3 -6.03 -20.91 8.67
CA LEU A 3 -5.89 -20.91 7.20
C LEU A 3 -7.25 -20.74 6.50
N LEU A 4 -8.29 -21.43 6.96
CA LEU A 4 -9.62 -21.34 6.39
C LEU A 4 -10.20 -19.93 6.57
N ILE A 5 -10.02 -19.34 7.75
CA ILE A 5 -10.40 -17.94 8.03
C ILE A 5 -9.66 -16.99 7.10
N GLY A 6 -8.34 -17.17 6.91
CA GLY A 6 -7.54 -16.36 6.00
C GLY A 6 -7.99 -16.45 4.54
N ILE A 7 -8.31 -17.65 4.05
CA ILE A 7 -8.82 -17.85 2.69
C ILE A 7 -10.18 -17.18 2.50
N ILE A 8 -11.09 -17.32 3.48
CA ILE A 8 -12.41 -16.67 3.42
C ILE A 8 -12.24 -15.15 3.44
N PHE A 9 -11.39 -14.62 4.31
CA PHE A 9 -11.15 -13.18 4.41
C PHE A 9 -10.52 -12.62 3.13
N LEU A 10 -9.55 -13.34 2.54
CA LEU A 10 -8.99 -13.00 1.24
C LEU A 10 -10.08 -12.95 0.16
N GLY A 11 -10.99 -13.94 0.13
CA GLY A 11 -12.12 -13.96 -0.79
C GLY A 11 -13.04 -12.74 -0.64
N ILE A 12 -13.34 -12.33 0.60
CA ILE A 12 -14.14 -11.13 0.89
C ILE A 12 -13.44 -9.87 0.37
N VAL A 13 -12.14 -9.70 0.69
CA VAL A 13 -11.37 -8.53 0.26
C VAL A 13 -11.28 -8.44 -1.27
N LEU A 14 -11.02 -9.56 -1.95
CA LEU A 14 -10.98 -9.60 -3.41
C LEU A 14 -12.35 -9.26 -4.04
N CYS A 15 -13.44 -9.72 -3.44
CA CYS A 15 -14.79 -9.37 -3.88
C CYS A 15 -15.05 -7.86 -3.75
N LEU A 16 -14.67 -7.27 -2.61
CA LEU A 16 -14.78 -5.82 -2.38
C LEU A 16 -13.93 -5.01 -3.37
N PHE A 17 -12.68 -5.43 -3.62
CA PHE A 17 -11.80 -4.79 -4.60
C PHE A 17 -12.37 -4.87 -6.01
N THR A 18 -12.95 -6.02 -6.39
CA THR A 18 -13.58 -6.21 -7.70
C THR A 18 -14.80 -5.30 -7.86
N LEU A 19 -15.65 -5.23 -6.83
CA LEU A 19 -16.81 -4.34 -6.80
C LEU A 19 -16.41 -2.87 -6.86
N PHE A 20 -15.42 -2.45 -6.09
CA PHE A 20 -14.91 -1.08 -6.11
C PHE A 20 -14.32 -0.72 -7.48
N THR A 21 -13.47 -1.60 -8.03
CA THR A 21 -12.83 -1.41 -9.34
C THR A 21 -13.85 -1.26 -10.47
N SER A 22 -14.94 -2.03 -10.43
CA SER A 22 -15.93 -2.10 -11.52
C SER A 22 -17.10 -1.13 -11.37
N LYS A 23 -17.53 -0.82 -10.15
CA LYS A 23 -18.73 -0.01 -9.89
C LYS A 23 -18.46 1.41 -9.40
N ALA A 24 -17.30 1.67 -8.79
CA ALA A 24 -16.99 3.02 -8.31
C ALA A 24 -16.52 3.92 -9.48
N PRO A 25 -16.91 5.20 -9.51
CA PRO A 25 -16.41 6.14 -10.51
C PRO A 25 -14.89 6.27 -10.36
N ASN A 26 -14.15 6.07 -11.46
CA ASN A 26 -12.68 5.99 -11.48
C ASN A 26 -12.07 4.85 -10.63
N GLY A 27 -12.85 3.83 -10.27
CA GLY A 27 -12.40 2.73 -9.41
C GLY A 27 -11.15 2.02 -9.92
N SER A 28 -11.05 1.77 -11.22
CA SER A 28 -9.86 1.16 -11.85
C SER A 28 -8.59 2.02 -11.74
N LYS A 29 -8.72 3.34 -11.89
CA LYS A 29 -7.60 4.28 -11.75
C LYS A 29 -7.13 4.34 -10.29
N ALA A 30 -8.06 4.50 -9.36
CA ALA A 30 -7.76 4.55 -7.94
C ALA A 30 -7.14 3.23 -7.44
N MET A 31 -7.69 2.08 -7.85
CA MET A 31 -7.16 0.77 -7.46
C MET A 31 -5.78 0.50 -8.07
N GLY A 32 -5.55 0.89 -9.33
CA GLY A 32 -4.22 0.83 -9.94
C GLY A 32 -3.18 1.68 -9.21
N ALA A 33 -3.58 2.88 -8.77
CA ALA A 33 -2.73 3.74 -7.95
C ALA A 33 -2.43 3.16 -6.56
N LEU A 34 -3.43 2.52 -5.92
CA LEU A 34 -3.23 1.79 -4.66
C LEU A 34 -2.27 0.61 -4.82
N ALA A 35 -2.32 -0.10 -5.95
CA ALA A 35 -1.36 -1.16 -6.24
C ALA A 35 0.07 -0.61 -6.38
N ASN A 36 0.24 0.52 -7.07
CA ASN A 36 1.54 1.20 -7.15
C ASN A 36 2.02 1.70 -5.78
N ALA A 37 1.12 2.15 -4.91
CA ALA A 37 1.45 2.53 -3.54
C ALA A 37 1.96 1.34 -2.72
N ALA A 38 1.29 0.19 -2.80
CA ALA A 38 1.73 -1.03 -2.12
C ALA A 38 3.10 -1.52 -2.62
N ILE A 39 3.40 -1.34 -3.91
CA ILE A 39 4.74 -1.62 -4.47
C ILE A 39 5.77 -0.63 -3.91
N ALA A 40 5.43 0.64 -3.78
CA ALA A 40 6.34 1.66 -3.26
C ALA A 40 6.60 1.57 -1.74
N SER A 41 5.71 0.93 -0.98
CA SER A 41 5.84 0.75 0.48
C SER A 41 6.03 -0.71 0.89
N PHE A 42 4.97 -1.52 0.85
CA PHE A 42 4.95 -2.88 1.40
C PHE A 42 5.89 -3.86 0.70
N LEU A 43 6.08 -3.72 -0.62
CA LEU A 43 7.08 -4.52 -1.31
C LEU A 43 8.49 -4.16 -0.83
N VAL A 44 8.76 -2.87 -0.62
CA VAL A 44 10.05 -2.38 -0.09
C VAL A 44 10.26 -2.85 1.34
N GLU A 45 9.22 -2.83 2.18
CA GLU A 45 9.24 -3.43 3.51
C GLU A 45 9.59 -4.92 3.42
N ALA A 46 8.88 -5.67 2.57
CA ALA A 46 9.05 -7.12 2.50
C ALA A 46 10.49 -7.51 2.14
N PHE A 47 11.11 -6.81 1.20
CA PHE A 47 12.51 -7.06 0.84
C PHE A 47 13.47 -6.66 1.97
N HIS A 48 13.39 -5.45 2.50
CA HIS A 48 14.38 -5.00 3.49
C HIS A 48 14.19 -5.66 4.86
N LYS A 49 12.94 -5.86 5.29
CA LYS A 49 12.61 -6.45 6.59
C LYS A 49 12.85 -7.95 6.60
N TYR A 50 12.20 -8.70 5.71
CA TYR A 50 12.27 -10.16 5.75
C TYR A 50 13.55 -10.71 5.11
N VAL A 51 14.01 -10.14 4.00
CA VAL A 51 15.27 -10.62 3.37
C VAL A 51 16.48 -9.99 4.05
N GLY A 52 16.53 -8.66 4.15
CA GLY A 52 17.67 -7.96 4.73
C GLY A 52 17.79 -8.13 6.25
N GLY A 53 16.70 -7.89 6.97
CA GLY A 53 16.63 -7.98 8.41
C GLY A 53 16.68 -9.42 8.91
N ASP A 54 15.67 -10.21 8.57
CA ASP A 54 15.49 -11.54 9.18
C ASP A 54 16.41 -12.60 8.56
N LEU A 55 16.44 -12.71 7.22
CA LEU A 55 17.19 -13.77 6.54
C LEU A 55 18.71 -13.54 6.54
N ILE A 56 19.15 -12.33 6.21
CA ILE A 56 20.57 -11.96 6.19
C ILE A 56 21.08 -11.56 7.59
N GLY A 57 20.19 -11.17 8.50
CA GLY A 57 20.54 -10.84 9.89
C GLY A 57 21.03 -9.41 10.08
N LEU A 58 20.69 -8.47 9.19
CA LEU A 58 21.07 -7.06 9.30
C LEU A 58 19.94 -6.22 9.93
N PRO A 59 19.95 -5.95 11.24
CA PRO A 59 18.83 -5.33 11.95
C PRO A 59 18.47 -3.93 11.44
N PHE A 60 19.45 -3.19 10.91
CA PHE A 60 19.22 -1.90 10.26
C PHE A 60 18.28 -2.01 9.05
N LEU A 61 18.42 -3.05 8.23
CA LEU A 61 17.53 -3.27 7.07
C LEU A 61 16.12 -3.65 7.53
N GLY A 62 16.01 -4.36 8.67
CA GLY A 62 14.76 -4.57 9.39
C GLY A 62 13.99 -3.27 9.64
N GLN A 63 14.65 -2.33 10.32
CA GLN A 63 14.08 -1.03 10.66
C GLN A 63 13.81 -0.17 9.43
N LEU A 64 14.70 -0.20 8.43
CA LEU A 64 14.50 0.51 7.17
C LEU A 64 13.26 0.00 6.43
N GLY A 65 13.08 -1.32 6.38
CA GLY A 65 11.90 -1.94 5.78
C GLY A 65 10.63 -1.53 6.50
N GLU A 66 10.62 -1.61 7.83
CA GLU A 66 9.47 -1.20 8.63
C GLU A 66 9.12 0.28 8.46
N ALA A 67 10.12 1.16 8.40
CA ALA A 67 9.92 2.57 8.09
C ALA A 67 9.32 2.78 6.69
N ALA A 68 9.82 2.07 5.67
CA ALA A 68 9.28 2.16 4.31
C ALA A 68 7.83 1.64 4.21
N GLY A 69 7.53 0.52 4.88
CA GLY A 69 6.19 -0.06 4.96
C GLY A 69 5.18 0.86 5.64
N GLY A 70 5.60 1.52 6.72
CA GLY A 70 4.81 2.51 7.44
C GLY A 70 4.41 3.74 6.62
N LEU A 71 5.03 3.98 5.46
CA LEU A 71 4.66 5.05 4.53
C LEU A 71 3.54 4.65 3.55
N GLY A 72 2.91 3.48 3.73
CA GLY A 72 1.84 3.00 2.85
C GLY A 72 0.65 3.96 2.74
N GLY A 73 0.22 4.59 3.85
CA GLY A 73 -0.85 5.59 3.84
C GLY A 73 -0.49 6.83 3.02
N VAL A 74 0.74 7.34 3.20
CA VAL A 74 1.29 8.48 2.44
C VAL A 74 1.36 8.17 0.95
N ALA A 75 1.92 7.02 0.59
CA ALA A 75 2.04 6.58 -0.80
C ALA A 75 0.66 6.40 -1.46
N ALA A 76 -0.29 5.78 -0.76
CA ALA A 76 -1.65 5.59 -1.24
C ALA A 76 -2.36 6.92 -1.50
N ALA A 77 -2.34 7.83 -0.53
CA ALA A 77 -3.02 9.11 -0.63
C ALA A 77 -2.44 9.98 -1.76
N GLY A 78 -1.11 10.04 -1.88
CA GLY A 78 -0.44 10.80 -2.94
C GLY A 78 -0.68 10.22 -4.35
N LEU A 79 -0.43 8.92 -4.53
CA LEU A 79 -0.54 8.29 -5.85
C LEU A 79 -1.99 8.22 -6.34
N VAL A 80 -2.96 8.00 -5.45
CA VAL A 80 -4.39 8.06 -5.80
C VAL A 80 -4.80 9.48 -6.19
N ALA A 81 -4.39 10.50 -5.42
CA ALA A 81 -4.69 11.89 -5.77
C ALA A 81 -4.10 12.27 -7.15
N LEU A 82 -2.86 11.87 -7.44
CA LEU A 82 -2.24 12.05 -8.76
C LEU A 82 -3.02 11.33 -9.86
N ALA A 83 -3.42 10.07 -9.64
CA ALA A 83 -4.21 9.31 -10.61
C ALA A 83 -5.60 9.92 -10.87
N MET A 84 -6.13 10.68 -9.92
CA MET A 84 -7.38 11.43 -10.03
C MET A 84 -7.20 12.82 -10.68
N GLY A 85 -6.00 13.18 -11.10
CA GLY A 85 -5.72 14.44 -11.81
C GLY A 85 -5.46 15.65 -10.89
N VAL A 86 -5.24 15.42 -9.60
CA VAL A 86 -4.82 16.48 -8.66
C VAL A 86 -3.41 16.93 -9.01
N SER A 87 -3.14 18.24 -8.94
CA SER A 87 -1.80 18.77 -9.19
C SER A 87 -0.78 18.14 -8.24
N PRO A 88 0.49 17.93 -8.65
CA PRO A 88 1.49 17.29 -7.79
C PRO A 88 1.66 17.95 -6.43
N VAL A 89 1.63 19.28 -6.38
CA VAL A 89 1.77 20.02 -5.11
C VAL A 89 0.64 19.66 -4.14
N TYR A 90 -0.61 19.65 -4.58
CA TYR A 90 -1.74 19.28 -3.73
C TYR A 90 -1.77 17.79 -3.40
N ALA A 91 -1.34 16.92 -4.32
CA ALA A 91 -1.22 15.49 -4.04
C ALA A 91 -0.20 15.22 -2.92
N PHE A 92 0.91 15.96 -2.88
CA PHE A 92 1.86 15.87 -1.76
C PHE A 92 1.29 16.44 -0.46
N VAL A 93 0.50 17.52 -0.51
CA VAL A 93 -0.22 18.02 0.69
C VAL A 93 -1.14 16.93 1.27
N ILE A 94 -1.91 16.27 0.40
CA ILE A 94 -2.78 15.14 0.78
C ILE A 94 -1.95 13.97 1.32
N ALA A 95 -0.86 13.60 0.62
CA ALA A 95 0.01 12.51 1.03
C ALA A 95 0.58 12.71 2.44
N VAL A 96 1.16 13.89 2.70
CA VAL A 96 1.79 14.22 3.99
C VAL A 96 0.75 14.29 5.12
N SER A 97 -0.50 14.67 4.81
CA SER A 97 -1.59 14.62 5.80
C SER A 97 -1.96 13.21 6.25
N CYS A 98 -1.61 12.19 5.46
CA CYS A 98 -1.75 10.78 5.80
C CYS A 98 -0.46 10.17 6.38
N GLY A 99 0.53 10.99 6.76
CA GLY A 99 1.66 10.54 7.55
C GLY A 99 1.18 10.11 8.94
N ASN A 100 1.65 8.95 9.43
CA ASN A 100 1.27 8.36 10.72
C ASN A 100 -0.11 7.67 10.77
N LEU A 101 -0.72 7.33 9.63
CA LEU A 101 -1.92 6.49 9.51
C LEU A 101 -1.54 5.03 9.24
#